data_AF-A0A0E9NSH1-F1
#
_entry.id   AF-A0A0E9NSH1-F1
#
_cell.length_a   1.000
_cell.length_b   1.000
_cell.length_c   1.000
_cell.angle_alpha   90.00
_cell.angle_beta   90.00
_cell.angle_gamma   90.00
#
_symmetry.space_group_name_H-M   'P 1'
#
loop_
_entity.id
_entity.type
_entity.pdbx_description
1 polymer ?
#
loop_
_entity_poly.entity_id
_entity_poly.type
_entity_poly.pdbx_seq_one_letter_code
_entity_poly.pdbx_strand_id
1 'polypeptide(L)'
;MWVAHFAPALILKRFAPSTPITLLALAGVLPDFLFFINVLLGLEEIKYRPHEGCFPYECNYPFTHSLLGEAVLGTGFGLIAMTLLELPISSFIAIFLAAVSHWPLDVLVHRKDVSLAPGDHPTLFGLSLFDSSVAVFVIDLAMILAALYFHALTTRSLNPGKSQKVYLIWVLVFTAVQANFSFMSAPTENARFVHAPIFAGQLLSLSIGMKYFDKWTKPKTGPIKKDL
;
A
#
# COMPACT_ATOMS: atom_id res chain seq x y z
N MET A 1 1.01 4.35 6.58
CA MET A 1 1.53 3.01 7.01
C MET A 1 2.65 2.57 6.07
N TRP A 2 3.17 1.34 6.11
CA TRP A 2 4.10 0.86 5.06
C TRP A 2 3.61 -0.39 4.33
N VAL A 3 4.05 -1.61 4.70
CA VAL A 3 3.69 -2.82 3.93
C VAL A 3 2.21 -3.16 3.97
N ALA A 4 1.47 -2.64 4.96
CA ALA A 4 0.06 -2.92 5.11
C ALA A 4 -0.83 -2.27 4.03
N HIS A 5 -0.36 -1.25 3.31
CA HIS A 5 -1.05 -0.73 2.13
C HIS A 5 -1.11 -1.73 0.96
N PHE A 6 -0.33 -2.82 1.00
CA PHE A 6 -0.44 -3.94 0.06
C PHE A 6 -1.52 -4.96 0.44
N ALA A 7 -2.04 -4.93 1.68
CA ALA A 7 -3.06 -5.87 2.15
C ALA A 7 -4.38 -5.80 1.35
N PRO A 8 -4.92 -4.61 1.01
CA PRO A 8 -6.11 -4.49 0.16
C PRO A 8 -5.96 -5.22 -1.17
N ALA A 9 -4.78 -5.20 -1.79
CA ALA A 9 -4.55 -5.87 -3.07
C ALA A 9 -4.75 -7.39 -3.00
N LEU A 10 -4.22 -8.00 -1.95
CA LEU A 10 -4.36 -9.44 -1.68
C LEU A 10 -5.81 -9.82 -1.38
N ILE A 11 -6.56 -8.96 -0.69
CA ILE A 11 -7.97 -9.20 -0.38
C ILE A 11 -8.84 -9.03 -1.63
N LEU A 12 -8.69 -7.91 -2.33
CA LEU A 12 -9.53 -7.51 -3.47
C LEU A 12 -9.31 -8.38 -4.70
N LYS A 13 -8.15 -9.03 -4.83
CA LYS A 13 -7.86 -9.98 -5.92
C LYS A 13 -8.90 -11.11 -6.00
N ARG A 14 -9.48 -11.51 -4.87
CA ARG A 14 -10.58 -12.51 -4.85
C ARG A 14 -11.85 -11.99 -5.53
N PHE A 15 -12.17 -10.70 -5.37
CA PHE A 15 -13.41 -10.09 -5.83
C PHE A 15 -13.31 -9.54 -7.25
N ALA A 16 -12.11 -9.19 -7.71
CA ALA A 16 -11.85 -8.76 -9.09
C ALA A 16 -10.76 -9.64 -9.73
N PRO A 17 -11.05 -10.91 -10.04
CA PRO A 17 -10.04 -11.89 -10.43
C PRO A 17 -9.33 -11.59 -11.76
N SER A 18 -10.00 -10.84 -12.65
CA SER A 18 -9.47 -10.33 -13.92
C SER A 18 -8.41 -9.24 -13.74
N THR A 19 -8.40 -8.55 -12.59
CA THR A 19 -7.49 -7.42 -12.34
C THR A 19 -6.10 -7.94 -11.98
N PRO A 20 -5.03 -7.56 -12.69
CA PRO A 20 -3.66 -7.87 -12.27
C PRO A 20 -3.40 -7.41 -10.83
N ILE A 21 -2.82 -8.29 -10.00
CA ILE A 21 -2.57 -7.95 -8.59
C ILE A 21 -1.59 -6.78 -8.46
N THR A 22 -0.70 -6.59 -9.43
CA THR A 22 0.20 -5.44 -9.51
C THR A 22 -0.55 -4.11 -9.60
N LEU A 23 -1.70 -4.04 -10.29
CA LEU A 23 -2.50 -2.81 -10.35
C LEU A 23 -3.20 -2.56 -9.01
N LEU A 24 -3.72 -3.61 -8.37
CA LEU A 24 -4.33 -3.49 -7.05
C LEU A 24 -3.30 -3.08 -5.99
N ALA A 25 -2.08 -3.61 -6.08
CA ALA A 25 -0.96 -3.25 -5.21
C ALA A 25 -0.57 -1.79 -5.40
N LEU A 26 -0.34 -1.38 -6.66
CA LEU A 26 0.01 0.00 -6.99
C LEU A 26 -1.10 0.98 -6.57
N ALA A 27 -2.37 0.60 -6.69
CA ALA A 27 -3.49 1.41 -6.24
C ALA A 27 -3.44 1.66 -4.72
N GLY A 28 -3.18 0.63 -3.92
CA GLY A 28 -3.10 0.75 -2.47
C GLY A 28 -1.97 1.65 -1.96
N VAL A 29 -0.87 1.74 -2.72
CA VAL A 29 0.29 2.62 -2.41
C VAL A 29 0.37 3.84 -3.33
N LEU A 30 -0.70 4.12 -4.10
CA LEU A 30 -0.69 5.21 -5.07
C LEU A 30 -0.48 6.58 -4.42
N PRO A 31 -1.10 6.90 -3.27
CA PRO A 31 -0.88 8.16 -2.57
C PRO A 31 0.58 8.34 -2.16
N ASP A 32 1.19 7.34 -1.52
CA ASP A 32 2.62 7.34 -1.16
C ASP A 32 3.52 7.53 -2.39
N PHE A 33 3.29 6.73 -3.43
CA PHE A 33 4.12 6.77 -4.63
C PHE A 33 4.09 8.16 -5.26
N LEU A 34 2.89 8.73 -5.45
CA LEU A 34 2.74 10.07 -6.00
C LEU A 34 3.26 11.16 -5.06
N PHE A 35 3.15 10.99 -3.75
CA PHE A 35 3.74 11.91 -2.78
C PHE A 35 5.25 12.03 -2.99
N PHE A 36 5.96 10.92 -3.10
CA PHE A 36 7.40 10.97 -3.35
C PHE A 36 7.77 11.55 -4.71
N ILE A 37 6.94 11.33 -5.75
CA ILE A 37 7.12 12.01 -7.04
C ILE A 37 6.91 13.53 -6.90
N ASN A 38 5.86 13.95 -6.20
CA ASN A 38 5.56 15.36 -5.96
C ASN A 38 6.65 16.05 -5.13
N VAL A 39 7.23 15.36 -4.15
CA VAL A 39 8.41 15.82 -3.40
C VAL A 39 9.59 16.09 -4.32
N LEU A 40 9.86 15.19 -5.28
CA LEU A 40 10.93 15.40 -6.25
C LEU A 40 10.66 16.62 -7.13
N LEU A 41 9.42 16.82 -7.55
CA LEU A 41 8.98 17.96 -8.33
C LEU A 41 8.89 19.28 -7.51
N GLY A 42 8.88 19.20 -6.19
CA GLY A 42 8.74 20.34 -5.28
C GLY A 42 7.30 20.83 -5.10
N LEU A 43 6.32 19.97 -5.38
CA LEU A 43 4.88 20.23 -5.18
C LEU A 43 4.41 19.85 -3.77
N GLU A 44 5.09 18.89 -3.14
CA GLU A 44 4.87 18.46 -1.76
C GLU A 44 6.23 18.43 -1.04
N GLU A 45 6.24 18.40 0.29
CA GLU A 45 7.47 18.53 1.08
C GLU A 45 7.62 17.41 2.10
N ILE A 46 8.85 16.96 2.30
CA ILE A 46 9.25 16.02 3.35
C ILE A 46 10.50 16.56 4.04
N LYS A 47 10.44 16.68 5.37
CA LYS A 47 11.55 17.14 6.21
C LYS A 47 11.93 16.02 7.16
N TYR A 48 13.20 15.61 7.11
CA TYR A 48 13.72 14.63 8.05
C TYR A 48 13.85 15.23 9.45
N ARG A 49 13.31 14.53 10.45
CA ARG A 49 13.31 14.89 11.87
C ARG A 49 13.90 13.72 12.68
N PRO A 50 15.20 13.73 12.97
CA PRO A 50 15.83 12.61 13.65
C PRO A 50 15.19 12.36 15.02
N HIS A 51 15.13 11.09 15.44
CA HIS A 51 14.58 10.61 16.71
C HIS A 51 13.05 10.67 16.86
N GLU A 52 12.28 10.88 15.78
CA GLU A 52 10.80 10.89 15.80
C GLU A 52 10.20 9.55 15.35
N GLY A 53 10.34 8.50 16.17
CA GLY A 53 9.68 7.21 15.96
C GLY A 53 10.17 6.45 14.71
N CYS A 54 9.31 5.60 14.14
CA CYS A 54 9.66 4.82 12.94
C CYS A 54 9.55 5.61 11.63
N PHE A 55 8.74 6.66 11.60
CA PHE A 55 8.62 7.56 10.45
C PHE A 55 9.09 8.96 10.86
N PRO A 56 10.42 9.20 10.86
CA PRO A 56 11.05 10.43 11.34
C PRO A 56 10.95 11.57 10.32
N TYR A 57 9.73 11.85 9.86
CA TYR A 57 9.47 12.85 8.85
C TYR A 57 8.29 13.73 9.23
N GLU A 58 8.48 15.03 9.01
CA GLU A 58 7.42 16.00 8.93
C GLU A 58 7.06 16.18 7.46
N CYS A 59 5.81 15.92 7.11
CA CYS A 59 5.34 15.94 5.72
C CYS A 59 4.33 17.06 5.51
N ASN A 60 4.38 17.66 4.31
CA ASN A 60 3.37 18.57 3.82
C ASN A 60 2.89 18.08 2.44
N TYR A 61 1.71 17.46 2.41
CA TYR A 61 1.16 16.78 1.25
C TYR A 61 -0.31 17.17 0.97
N PRO A 62 -0.57 18.44 0.56
CA PRO A 62 -1.91 18.95 0.36
C PRO A 62 -2.71 18.20 -0.72
N PHE A 63 -2.07 17.40 -1.58
CA PHE A 63 -2.73 16.77 -2.72
C PHE A 63 -2.93 15.26 -2.52
N THR A 64 -1.95 14.56 -1.93
CA THR A 64 -1.91 13.10 -1.96
C THR A 64 -2.57 12.42 -0.76
N HIS A 65 -2.47 12.98 0.44
CA HIS A 65 -2.95 12.33 1.68
C HIS A 65 -4.21 13.00 2.22
N SER A 66 -5.24 12.98 1.38
CA SER A 66 -6.60 13.33 1.79
C SER A 66 -7.61 12.34 1.23
N LEU A 67 -8.69 12.07 1.96
CA LEU A 67 -9.71 11.11 1.50
C LEU A 67 -10.25 11.48 0.11
N LEU A 68 -10.52 12.77 -0.13
CA LEU A 68 -10.95 13.24 -1.45
C LEU A 68 -9.85 13.11 -2.51
N GLY A 69 -8.59 13.43 -2.16
CA GLY A 69 -7.45 13.28 -3.06
C GLY A 69 -7.27 11.83 -3.51
N GLU A 70 -7.29 10.89 -2.56
CA GLU A 70 -7.21 9.45 -2.82
C GLU A 70 -8.39 8.94 -3.65
N ALA A 71 -9.61 9.44 -3.39
CA ALA A 71 -10.77 9.09 -4.19
C ALA A 71 -10.63 9.56 -5.66
N VAL A 72 -10.09 10.76 -5.88
CA VAL A 72 -9.79 11.28 -7.22
C VAL A 72 -8.70 10.47 -7.89
N LEU A 73 -7.60 10.20 -7.20
CA LEU A 73 -6.48 9.40 -7.69
C LEU A 73 -6.91 7.97 -8.04
N GLY A 74 -7.66 7.32 -7.14
CA GLY A 74 -8.21 5.98 -7.33
C GLY A 74 -9.20 5.91 -8.49
N THR A 75 -10.04 6.94 -8.65
CA THR A 75 -10.97 7.05 -9.79
C THR A 75 -10.19 7.19 -11.11
N GLY A 76 -9.23 8.12 -11.17
CA GLY A 76 -8.42 8.35 -12.36
C GLY A 76 -7.61 7.10 -12.75
N PHE A 77 -6.89 6.52 -11.80
CA PHE A 77 -6.10 5.31 -12.02
C PHE A 77 -6.96 4.12 -12.42
N GLY A 78 -8.10 3.92 -11.74
CA GLY A 78 -9.07 2.88 -12.07
C GLY A 78 -9.63 3.02 -13.47
N LEU A 79 -10.05 4.22 -13.89
CA LEU A 79 -10.59 4.47 -15.24
C LEU A 79 -9.54 4.24 -16.32
N ILE A 80 -8.32 4.73 -16.10
CA ILE A 80 -7.19 4.53 -17.03
C ILE A 80 -6.89 3.04 -17.17
N ALA A 81 -6.73 2.31 -16.06
CA ALA A 81 -6.46 0.88 -16.07
C ALA A 81 -7.60 0.10 -16.74
N MET A 82 -8.86 0.43 -16.42
CA MET A 82 -10.03 -0.23 -17.00
C MET A 82 -10.10 -0.03 -18.51
N THR A 83 -9.84 1.19 -19.00
CA THR A 83 -9.93 1.53 -20.42
C THR A 83 -8.76 0.96 -21.22
N LEU A 84 -7.52 1.13 -20.74
CA LEU A 84 -6.32 0.71 -21.48
C LEU A 84 -6.14 -0.81 -21.54
N LEU A 85 -6.67 -1.54 -20.55
CA LEU A 85 -6.52 -2.99 -20.44
C LEU A 85 -7.84 -3.74 -20.65
N GLU A 86 -8.89 -3.04 -21.09
CA GLU A 86 -10.22 -3.59 -21.37
C GLU A 86 -10.78 -4.42 -20.19
N LEU A 87 -10.56 -3.93 -18.96
CA LEU A 87 -10.98 -4.64 -17.75
C LEU A 87 -12.47 -4.40 -17.45
N PRO A 88 -13.17 -5.33 -16.79
CA PRO A 88 -14.55 -5.13 -16.39
C PRO A 88 -14.68 -4.08 -15.29
N ILE A 89 -15.90 -3.56 -15.10
CA ILE A 89 -16.22 -2.58 -14.04
C ILE A 89 -15.84 -3.05 -12.63
N SER A 90 -15.83 -4.37 -12.37
CA SER A 90 -15.36 -4.93 -11.10
C SER A 90 -13.88 -4.65 -10.83
N SER A 91 -13.05 -4.52 -11.88
CA SER A 91 -11.66 -4.10 -11.77
C SER A 91 -11.52 -2.64 -11.37
N PHE A 92 -12.33 -1.75 -11.96
CA PHE A 92 -12.40 -0.35 -11.55
C PHE A 92 -12.77 -0.21 -10.07
N ILE A 93 -13.84 -0.89 -9.64
CA ILE A 93 -14.30 -0.86 -8.24
C ILE A 93 -13.19 -1.35 -7.30
N ALA A 94 -12.52 -2.45 -7.64
CA ALA A 94 -11.43 -2.97 -6.82
C ALA A 94 -10.23 -2.03 -6.76
N ILE A 95 -9.84 -1.39 -7.87
CA ILE A 95 -8.76 -0.41 -7.88
C ILE A 95 -9.12 0.82 -7.03
N PHE A 96 -10.35 1.34 -7.19
CA PHE A 96 -10.85 2.45 -6.40
C PHE A 96 -10.85 2.14 -4.90
N LEU A 97 -11.38 0.97 -4.51
CA LEU A 97 -11.39 0.53 -3.11
C LEU A 97 -9.98 0.31 -2.56
N ALA A 98 -9.04 -0.20 -3.36
CA ALA A 98 -7.65 -0.33 -2.94
C ALA A 98 -7.03 1.05 -2.65
N ALA A 99 -7.23 2.03 -3.54
CA ALA A 99 -6.71 3.38 -3.33
C ALA A 99 -7.36 4.07 -2.11
N VAL A 100 -8.69 4.08 -2.00
CA VAL A 100 -9.42 4.75 -0.90
C VAL A 100 -9.23 4.04 0.45
N SER A 101 -8.82 2.77 0.45
CA SER A 101 -8.46 2.09 1.69
C SER A 101 -7.19 2.63 2.33
N HIS A 102 -6.41 3.44 1.62
CA HIS A 102 -5.19 4.05 2.14
C HIS A 102 -5.50 5.01 3.29
N TRP A 103 -6.43 5.96 3.11
CA TRP A 103 -6.81 6.95 4.11
C TRP A 103 -7.24 6.39 5.47
N PRO A 104 -8.22 5.45 5.56
CA PRO A 104 -8.64 4.93 6.86
C PRO A 104 -7.53 4.13 7.55
N LEU A 105 -6.61 3.54 6.78
CA LEU A 105 -5.42 2.89 7.32
C LEU A 105 -4.44 3.92 7.86
N ASP A 106 -4.21 5.02 7.14
CA ASP A 106 -3.39 6.11 7.62
C ASP A 106 -3.91 6.76 8.89
N VAL A 107 -5.22 7.00 9.00
CA VAL A 107 -5.82 7.53 10.25
C VAL A 107 -5.45 6.67 11.46
N LEU A 108 -5.31 5.35 11.30
CA LEU A 108 -4.94 4.45 12.39
C LEU A 108 -3.48 4.59 12.82
N VAL A 109 -2.59 5.14 12.00
CA VAL A 109 -1.14 5.08 12.25
C VAL A 109 -0.46 6.44 12.22
N HIS A 110 -0.88 7.31 11.32
CA HIS A 110 -0.32 8.63 11.13
C HIS A 110 -0.45 9.49 12.37
N ARG A 111 0.45 10.48 12.47
CA ARG A 111 0.24 11.61 13.37
C ARG A 111 -0.94 12.42 12.86
N LYS A 112 -1.32 13.50 13.54
CA LYS A 112 -2.40 14.38 13.07
C LYS A 112 -1.96 15.18 11.84
N ASP A 113 -1.86 14.51 10.70
CA ASP A 113 -1.30 15.05 9.47
C ASP A 113 -2.14 14.72 8.22
N VAL A 114 -3.05 13.73 8.25
CA VAL A 114 -3.95 13.42 7.11
C VAL A 114 -5.29 14.15 7.21
N SER A 115 -5.90 14.49 6.07
CA SER A 115 -7.12 15.32 6.00
C SER A 115 -8.27 14.66 5.24
N LEU A 116 -9.49 15.17 5.37
CA LEU A 116 -10.61 14.67 4.54
C LEU A 116 -10.57 15.21 3.11
N ALA A 117 -10.05 16.42 2.91
CA ALA A 117 -9.97 17.06 1.61
C ALA A 117 -8.76 18.01 1.53
N PRO A 118 -8.22 18.25 0.33
CA PRO A 118 -7.19 19.27 0.10
C PRO A 118 -7.62 20.66 0.56
N GLY A 119 -6.68 21.48 1.02
CA GLY A 119 -6.92 22.89 1.35
C GLY A 119 -5.88 23.48 2.31
N ASP A 120 -6.01 24.78 2.60
CA ASP A 120 -5.02 25.53 3.39
C ASP A 120 -5.11 25.28 4.90
N HIS A 121 -6.30 24.99 5.42
CA HIS A 121 -6.56 24.76 6.86
C HIS A 121 -7.51 23.57 7.09
N PRO A 122 -7.14 22.36 6.65
CA PRO A 122 -7.98 21.19 6.84
C PRO A 122 -8.01 20.76 8.30
N THR A 123 -9.09 20.09 8.71
CA THR A 123 -9.07 19.29 9.93
C THR A 123 -8.19 18.07 9.71
N LEU A 124 -7.24 17.85 10.63
CA LEU A 124 -6.27 16.77 10.56
C LEU A 124 -6.67 15.60 11.48
N PHE A 125 -6.44 14.38 11.00
CA PHE A 125 -6.77 13.12 11.63
C PHE A 125 -5.49 12.28 11.82
N GLY A 126 -5.53 11.35 12.77
CA GLY A 126 -4.41 10.46 13.09
C GLY A 126 -4.41 10.03 14.56
N LEU A 127 -3.92 8.83 14.82
CA LEU A 127 -3.79 8.24 16.17
C LEU A 127 -2.34 8.23 16.70
N SER A 128 -1.38 8.74 15.92
CA SER A 128 0.04 8.89 16.26
C SER A 128 0.78 7.59 16.60
N LEU A 129 0.45 6.46 15.95
CA LEU A 129 1.18 5.21 16.21
C LEU A 129 2.61 5.23 15.65
N PHE A 130 2.93 6.12 14.70
CA PHE A 130 4.32 6.32 14.26
C PHE A 130 5.30 6.62 15.40
N ASP A 131 4.82 7.09 16.54
CA ASP A 131 5.65 7.34 17.73
C ASP A 131 6.03 6.03 18.47
N SER A 132 5.46 4.89 18.07
CA SER A 132 5.81 3.55 18.58
C SER A 132 6.19 2.60 17.44
N SER A 133 7.50 2.49 17.17
CA SER A 133 8.05 1.57 16.16
C SER A 133 7.57 0.13 16.33
N VAL A 134 7.44 -0.35 17.57
CA VAL A 134 6.97 -1.71 17.86
C VAL A 134 5.49 -1.87 17.51
N ALA A 135 4.64 -0.89 17.83
CA ALA A 135 3.22 -0.95 17.51
C ALA A 135 3.01 -0.98 15.98
N VAL A 136 3.69 -0.10 15.24
CA VAL A 136 3.64 -0.05 13.78
C VAL A 136 4.14 -1.33 13.16
N PHE A 137 5.27 -1.88 13.63
CA PHE A 137 5.78 -3.17 13.17
C PHE A 137 4.75 -4.28 13.32
N VAL A 138 4.16 -4.41 14.52
CA VAL A 138 3.22 -5.49 14.83
C VAL A 138 1.93 -5.36 14.04
N ILE A 139 1.34 -4.16 13.98
CA ILE A 139 0.06 -3.93 13.31
C ILE A 139 0.20 -4.12 11.79
N ASP A 140 1.19 -3.49 11.17
CA ASP A 140 1.37 -3.61 9.72
C ASP A 140 1.68 -5.05 9.31
N LEU A 141 2.53 -5.73 10.09
CA LEU A 141 2.86 -7.13 9.83
C LEU A 141 1.66 -8.04 10.03
N ALA A 142 0.87 -7.85 11.09
CA ALA A 142 -0.36 -8.61 11.31
C ALA A 142 -1.34 -8.45 10.15
N MET A 143 -1.53 -7.22 9.67
CA MET A 143 -2.42 -6.94 8.55
C MET A 143 -1.98 -7.60 7.25
N ILE A 144 -0.70 -7.46 6.87
CA ILE A 144 -0.22 -8.04 5.61
C ILE A 144 -0.16 -9.56 5.66
N LEU A 145 0.18 -10.16 6.81
CA LEU A 145 0.17 -11.62 6.98
C LEU A 145 -1.25 -12.18 6.98
N ALA A 146 -2.21 -11.49 7.59
CA ALA A 146 -3.62 -11.88 7.52
C ALA A 146 -4.15 -11.80 6.08
N ALA A 147 -3.77 -10.78 5.31
CA ALA A 147 -4.14 -10.65 3.91
C ALA A 147 -3.48 -11.72 3.02
N LEU A 148 -2.22 -12.06 3.26
CA LEU A 148 -1.54 -13.18 2.58
C LEU A 148 -2.22 -14.51 2.88
N TYR A 149 -2.58 -14.75 4.14
CA TYR A 149 -3.31 -15.93 4.56
C TYR A 149 -4.68 -16.00 3.89
N PHE A 150 -5.45 -14.90 3.90
CA PHE A 150 -6.73 -14.81 3.19
C PHE A 150 -6.59 -15.08 1.68
N HIS A 151 -5.58 -14.49 1.03
CA HIS A 151 -5.31 -14.74 -0.38
C HIS A 151 -4.94 -16.22 -0.64
N ALA A 152 -4.16 -16.85 0.23
CA ALA A 152 -3.86 -18.28 0.14
C ALA A 152 -5.11 -19.16 0.26
N LEU A 153 -6.03 -18.81 1.18
CA LEU A 153 -7.29 -19.54 1.35
C LEU A 153 -8.25 -19.36 0.16
N THR A 154 -8.19 -18.21 -0.51
CA THR A 154 -9.15 -17.83 -1.55
C THR A 154 -8.60 -17.97 -2.98
N THR A 155 -7.39 -18.49 -3.13
CA THR A 155 -6.79 -18.85 -4.43
C THR A 155 -6.54 -20.35 -4.56
N ARG A 156 -6.56 -20.85 -5.79
CA ARG A 156 -6.11 -22.18 -6.17
C ARG A 156 -4.67 -22.09 -6.66
N SER A 157 -3.82 -22.96 -6.15
CA SER A 157 -2.45 -23.12 -6.64
C SER A 157 -2.44 -23.83 -8.00
N LEU A 158 -1.69 -23.27 -8.96
CA LEU A 158 -1.41 -23.94 -10.25
C LEU A 158 -0.22 -24.90 -10.14
N ASN A 159 0.68 -24.65 -9.20
CA ASN A 159 1.83 -25.50 -8.88
C ASN A 159 2.14 -25.35 -7.38
N PRO A 160 1.75 -26.31 -6.52
CA PRO A 160 1.81 -26.18 -5.06
C PRO A 160 3.20 -25.79 -4.54
N GLY A 161 4.25 -26.45 -5.03
CA GLY A 161 5.62 -26.15 -4.61
C GLY A 161 6.09 -24.76 -5.02
N LYS A 162 5.69 -24.26 -6.20
CA LYS A 162 6.02 -22.89 -6.62
C LYS A 162 5.17 -21.85 -5.87
N SER A 163 3.88 -22.10 -5.67
CA SER A 163 3.01 -21.20 -4.91
C SER A 163 3.49 -21.06 -3.46
N GLN A 164 3.80 -22.16 -2.77
CA GLN A 164 4.36 -22.13 -1.41
C GLN A 164 5.64 -21.29 -1.35
N LYS A 165 6.56 -21.48 -2.30
CA LYS A 165 7.78 -20.67 -2.39
C LYS A 165 7.48 -19.17 -2.57
N VAL A 166 6.50 -18.82 -3.40
CA VAL A 166 6.08 -17.41 -3.57
C VAL A 166 5.56 -16.84 -2.27
N TYR A 167 4.65 -17.53 -1.57
CA TYR A 167 4.16 -17.06 -0.27
C TYR A 167 5.28 -16.90 0.76
N LEU A 168 6.18 -17.88 0.88
CA LEU A 168 7.32 -17.79 1.81
C LEU A 168 8.23 -16.61 1.48
N ILE A 169 8.55 -16.39 0.19
CA ILE A 169 9.35 -15.24 -0.24
C ILE A 169 8.67 -13.93 0.15
N TRP A 170 7.36 -13.80 -0.09
CA TRP A 170 6.63 -12.56 0.23
C TRP A 170 6.46 -12.32 1.72
N VAL A 171 6.30 -13.38 2.53
CA VAL A 171 6.34 -13.26 3.99
C VAL A 171 7.70 -12.69 4.43
N LEU A 172 8.80 -13.24 3.91
CA LEU A 172 10.15 -12.76 4.25
C LEU A 172 10.39 -11.33 3.75
N VAL A 173 9.99 -11.01 2.52
CA VAL A 173 10.14 -9.68 1.93
C VAL A 173 9.35 -8.63 2.73
N PHE A 174 8.06 -8.85 2.98
CA PHE A 174 7.26 -7.89 3.75
C PHE A 174 7.75 -7.77 5.19
N THR A 175 8.17 -8.86 5.83
CA THR A 175 8.74 -8.80 7.18
C THR A 175 10.04 -7.99 7.20
N ALA A 176 10.95 -8.23 6.25
CA ALA A 176 12.21 -7.52 6.16
C ALA A 176 12.01 -6.03 5.85
N VAL A 177 11.11 -5.72 4.93
CA VAL A 177 10.75 -4.33 4.58
C VAL A 177 10.11 -3.62 5.76
N GLN A 178 9.18 -4.27 6.47
CA GLN A 178 8.53 -3.67 7.63
C GLN A 178 9.49 -3.50 8.80
N ALA A 179 10.40 -4.45 9.02
CA ALA A 179 11.45 -4.32 10.02
C ALA A 179 12.41 -3.17 9.69
N ASN A 180 12.78 -3.02 8.42
CA ASN A 180 13.58 -1.89 7.95
C ASN A 180 12.86 -0.57 8.22
N PHE A 181 11.60 -0.44 7.80
CA PHE A 181 10.79 0.75 8.04
C PHE A 181 10.64 1.08 9.54
N SER A 182 10.48 0.05 10.39
CA SER A 182 10.15 0.25 11.80
C SER A 182 11.37 0.59 12.67
N PHE A 183 12.54 0.02 12.35
CA PHE A 183 13.68 -0.01 13.26
C PHE A 183 14.99 0.54 12.69
N MET A 184 15.09 0.75 11.38
CA MET A 184 16.32 1.25 10.76
C MET A 184 16.25 2.76 10.58
N SER A 185 17.36 3.45 10.85
CA SER A 185 17.47 4.90 10.65
C SER A 185 17.71 5.26 9.19
N ALA A 186 17.36 6.49 8.82
CA ALA A 186 17.68 7.02 7.51
C ALA A 186 19.21 7.16 7.33
N PRO A 187 19.76 6.86 6.14
CA PRO A 187 21.20 6.90 5.90
C PRO A 187 21.76 8.32 5.74
N THR A 188 20.89 9.31 5.51
CA THR A 188 21.25 10.72 5.29
C THR A 188 20.15 11.63 5.84
N GLU A 189 20.35 12.95 5.77
CA GLU A 189 19.29 13.93 6.04
C GLU A 189 18.59 14.42 4.74
N ASN A 190 19.08 14.03 3.56
CA ASN A 190 18.56 14.50 2.28
C ASN A 190 17.27 13.76 1.87
N ALA A 191 16.16 14.19 2.46
CA ALA A 191 14.88 13.55 2.25
C ALA A 191 14.37 13.67 0.80
N ARG A 192 14.54 14.83 0.16
CA ARG A 192 14.02 15.08 -1.20
C ARG A 192 14.74 14.25 -2.27
N PHE A 193 16.07 14.23 -2.29
CA PHE A 193 16.82 13.64 -3.41
C PHE A 193 17.37 12.24 -3.11
N VAL A 194 17.33 11.77 -1.85
CA VAL A 194 17.79 10.43 -1.48
C VAL A 194 16.62 9.57 -1.02
N HIS A 195 15.88 10.00 0.00
CA HIS A 195 14.85 9.14 0.60
C HIS A 195 13.62 8.97 -0.31
N ALA A 196 13.10 10.06 -0.88
CA ALA A 196 11.91 10.00 -1.73
C ALA A 196 12.08 9.06 -2.95
N PRO A 197 13.19 9.10 -3.73
CA PRO A 197 13.42 8.12 -4.79
C PRO A 197 13.53 6.67 -4.30
N ILE A 198 14.17 6.44 -3.16
CA ILE A 198 14.31 5.09 -2.58
C ILE A 198 12.93 4.54 -2.21
N PHE A 199 12.12 5.35 -1.54
CA PHE A 199 10.76 5.01 -1.14
C PHE A 199 9.85 4.76 -2.35
N ALA A 200 9.82 5.69 -3.33
CA ALA A 200 9.08 5.50 -4.57
C ALA A 200 9.51 4.22 -5.32
N GLY A 201 10.83 3.99 -5.41
CA GLY A 201 11.40 2.81 -6.04
C GLY A 201 11.03 1.51 -5.32
N GLN A 202 11.00 1.52 -3.98
CA GLN A 202 10.60 0.37 -3.18
C GLN A 202 9.12 0.03 -3.39
N LEU A 203 8.23 1.02 -3.33
CA LEU A 203 6.78 0.84 -3.55
C LEU A 203 6.48 0.29 -4.96
N LEU A 204 7.13 0.85 -5.98
CA LEU A 204 7.00 0.39 -7.35
C LEU A 204 7.55 -1.03 -7.54
N SER A 205 8.72 -1.31 -6.96
CA SER A 205 9.36 -2.64 -7.06
C SER A 205 8.53 -3.73 -6.39
N LEU A 206 7.96 -3.46 -5.21
CA LEU A 206 7.06 -4.38 -4.52
C LEU A 206 5.79 -4.61 -5.35
N SER A 207 5.17 -3.54 -5.86
CA SER A 207 3.97 -3.62 -6.71
C SER A 207 4.20 -4.48 -7.96
N ILE A 208 5.31 -4.24 -8.69
CA ILE A 208 5.67 -5.01 -9.89
C ILE A 208 6.01 -6.46 -9.51
N GLY A 209 6.71 -6.67 -8.40
CA GLY A 209 7.05 -7.99 -7.90
C GLY A 209 5.82 -8.85 -7.65
N MET A 210 4.71 -8.27 -7.17
CA MET A 210 3.50 -9.03 -6.85
C MET A 210 2.90 -9.78 -8.05
N LYS A 211 3.28 -9.44 -9.31
CA LYS A 211 2.92 -10.24 -10.50
C LYS A 211 3.25 -11.73 -10.39
N TYR A 212 4.22 -12.10 -9.55
CA TYR A 212 4.56 -13.50 -9.29
C TYR A 212 3.43 -14.28 -8.59
N PHE A 213 2.51 -13.62 -7.87
CA PHE A 213 1.29 -14.26 -7.38
C PHE A 213 0.39 -14.69 -8.54
N ASP A 214 0.11 -13.80 -9.49
CA ASP A 214 -0.74 -14.07 -10.66
C ASP A 214 -0.19 -15.22 -11.53
N LYS A 215 1.14 -15.41 -11.53
CA LYS A 215 1.78 -16.49 -12.29
C LYS A 215 1.47 -17.89 -11.73
N TRP A 216 1.34 -18.05 -10.42
CA TRP A 216 1.26 -19.36 -9.77
C TRP A 216 -0.03 -19.60 -8.99
N THR A 217 -0.88 -18.59 -8.87
CA THR A 217 -2.15 -18.67 -8.16
C THR A 217 -3.26 -18.12 -9.05
N LYS A 218 -4.45 -18.72 -8.95
CA LYS A 218 -5.67 -18.19 -9.56
C LYS A 218 -6.74 -18.01 -8.49
N PRO A 219 -7.51 -16.92 -8.48
CA PRO A 219 -8.66 -16.79 -7.59
C PRO A 219 -9.62 -17.97 -7.70
N LYS A 220 -10.13 -18.48 -6.58
CA LYS A 220 -11.22 -19.47 -6.58
C LYS A 220 -12.50 -18.77 -7.05
N THR A 221 -13.21 -19.35 -8.02
CA THR A 221 -14.52 -18.86 -8.46
C THR A 221 -15.63 -19.61 -7.69
N GLY A 222 -16.70 -18.91 -7.28
CA GLY A 222 -17.79 -19.48 -6.46
C GLY A 222 -17.68 -19.23 -4.95
N PRO A 223 -18.74 -19.46 -4.15
CA PRO A 223 -18.77 -19.13 -2.72
C PRO A 223 -17.68 -19.85 -1.92
N ILE A 224 -17.19 -19.20 -0.84
CA ILE A 224 -16.26 -19.83 0.11
C ILE A 224 -17.01 -21.00 0.73
N LYS A 225 -16.66 -22.24 0.37
CA LYS A 225 -17.18 -23.42 1.09
C LYS A 225 -16.74 -23.30 2.54
N LYS A 226 -17.72 -23.18 3.44
CA LYS A 226 -17.51 -23.30 4.88
C LYS A 226 -17.32 -24.77 5.19
N ASP A 227 -16.11 -25.28 4.96
CA ASP A 227 -15.72 -26.55 5.56
C ASP A 227 -15.21 -26.18 6.97
N LEU A 228 -16.17 -26.05 7.90
CA LEU A 228 -15.98 -26.01 9.35
C LEU A 228 -16.16 -27.42 9.89
#